data_AF-A0A8S3Y613-F1
#
_entry.id   AF-A0A8S3Y613-F1
#
_cell.length_a   1.000
_cell.length_b   1.000
_cell.length_c   1.000
_cell.angle_alpha   90.00
_cell.angle_beta   90.00
_cell.angle_gamma   90.00
#
_symmetry.space_group_name_H-M   'P 1'
#
loop_
_entity.id
_entity.type
_entity.pdbx_description
1 polymer ?
#
loop_
_entity_poly.entity_id
_entity_poly.type
_entity_poly.pdbx_seq_one_letter_code
_entity_poly.pdbx_strand_id
1 'polypeptide(L)'
;MNKSDTELIVTRVPRKEGNVIISECLYVPCAEENINDVEPFLTDLPYNIITRGDFNKVPMMIGLNSEEGYYFASLENDTTIPRIKTEKSLPKDVTFPSHKERRKVSAKLQKLYFGDEKISQETILGLAKFQGDAYISSSILEETEYILKNNDKPIYNYIFNYNGRRNLAKIFSGDPFRSASGAAHADELFYLFSQGLLPSLFESKMIDKLTTLWTNFAKFG
;
A
#
# COMPACT_ATOMS: atom_id res chain seq x y z
N MET A 1 -0.67 -31.71 15.01
CA MET A 1 0.24 -30.55 14.96
C MET A 1 0.31 -30.02 16.39
N ASN A 2 1.43 -30.21 17.10
CA ASN A 2 1.52 -30.05 18.58
C ASN A 2 2.17 -28.72 18.98
N LYS A 3 1.65 -27.58 18.51
CA LYS A 3 2.06 -26.27 19.03
C LYS A 3 0.96 -25.69 19.91
N SER A 4 1.32 -25.13 21.04
CA SER A 4 0.43 -24.33 21.87
C SER A 4 0.06 -23.00 21.20
N ASP A 5 -1.07 -22.41 21.59
CA ASP A 5 -1.49 -21.09 21.10
C ASP A 5 -0.42 -20.02 21.32
N THR A 6 0.27 -20.06 22.47
CA THR A 6 1.39 -19.17 22.77
C THR A 6 2.53 -19.35 21.77
N GLU A 7 2.90 -20.59 21.45
CA GLU A 7 3.92 -20.88 20.45
C GLU A 7 3.51 -20.42 19.05
N LEU A 8 2.23 -20.54 18.70
CA LEU A 8 1.72 -20.04 17.42
C LEU A 8 1.76 -18.51 17.35
N ILE A 9 1.42 -17.81 18.44
CA ILE A 9 1.42 -16.34 18.52
C ILE A 9 2.84 -15.78 18.43
N VAL A 10 3.83 -16.41 19.08
CA VAL A 10 5.23 -15.91 19.09
C VAL A 10 6.08 -16.42 17.93
N THR A 11 5.61 -17.42 17.17
CA THR A 11 6.36 -17.94 16.02
C THR A 11 6.46 -16.84 14.96
N ARG A 12 7.65 -16.24 14.81
CA ARG A 12 7.98 -15.44 13.63
C ARG A 12 8.23 -16.35 12.45
N VAL A 13 7.45 -16.19 11.39
CA VAL A 13 7.79 -16.79 10.10
C VAL A 13 8.93 -15.98 9.49
N PRO A 14 10.11 -16.57 9.25
CA PRO A 14 11.24 -15.82 8.73
C PRO A 14 10.98 -15.32 7.31
N ARG A 15 11.43 -14.09 7.02
CA ARG A 15 11.41 -13.55 5.67
C ARG A 15 12.13 -14.49 4.72
N LYS A 16 11.48 -14.85 3.61
CA LYS A 16 12.20 -15.48 2.51
C LYS A 16 13.21 -14.48 1.95
N GLU A 17 14.46 -14.89 1.85
CA GLU A 17 15.54 -14.04 1.37
C GLU A 17 15.21 -13.43 0.01
N GLY A 18 15.41 -12.13 -0.09
CA GLY A 18 15.18 -11.34 -1.30
C GLY A 18 13.81 -10.69 -1.39
N ASN A 19 12.92 -10.92 -0.43
CA ASN A 19 11.63 -10.21 -0.33
C ASN A 19 11.75 -8.91 0.46
N VAL A 20 10.77 -8.04 0.21
CA VAL A 20 10.46 -6.85 1.00
C VAL A 20 9.57 -7.18 2.20
N ILE A 21 9.53 -6.27 3.18
CA ILE A 21 8.74 -6.39 4.41
C ILE A 21 7.24 -6.49 4.15
N ILE A 22 6.72 -5.75 3.18
CA ILE A 22 5.30 -5.80 2.82
C ILE A 22 4.89 -7.19 2.28
N SER A 23 5.85 -8.01 1.83
CA SER A 23 5.59 -9.41 1.48
C SER A 23 5.37 -10.33 2.70
N GLU A 24 5.48 -9.83 3.93
CA GLU A 24 5.33 -10.60 5.18
C GLU A 24 3.95 -10.52 5.82
N CYS A 25 2.96 -9.92 5.15
CA CYS A 25 1.57 -10.05 5.55
C CYS A 25 1.12 -11.50 5.34
N LEU A 26 1.16 -12.32 6.40
CA LEU A 26 0.84 -13.75 6.38
C LEU A 26 -0.65 -13.99 6.56
N TYR A 27 -1.25 -13.26 7.49
CA TYR A 27 -2.67 -13.32 7.80
C TYR A 27 -3.33 -12.12 7.14
N VAL A 28 -3.98 -12.38 6.02
CA VAL A 28 -4.73 -11.41 5.22
C VAL A 28 -6.14 -11.98 4.97
N PRO A 29 -7.14 -11.14 4.64
CA PRO A 29 -8.42 -11.64 4.18
C PRO A 29 -8.25 -12.65 3.04
N CYS A 30 -9.07 -13.69 3.03
CA CYS A 30 -9.04 -14.76 2.02
C CYS A 30 -10.46 -15.11 1.57
N ALA A 31 -10.58 -15.78 0.42
CA ALA A 31 -11.84 -16.38 0.03
C ALA A 31 -12.18 -17.52 1.02
N GLU A 32 -13.37 -17.46 1.58
CA GLU A 32 -13.88 -18.38 2.59
C GLU A 32 -14.63 -19.53 1.93
N GLU A 33 -14.46 -20.72 2.52
CA GLU A 33 -15.37 -21.83 2.25
C GLU A 33 -16.71 -21.57 2.95
N ASN A 34 -17.81 -22.07 2.37
CA ASN A 34 -19.10 -22.00 3.04
C ASN A 34 -19.11 -22.94 4.24
N ILE A 35 -19.16 -22.36 5.44
CA ILE A 35 -19.26 -23.09 6.70
C ILE A 35 -20.71 -23.02 7.19
N ASN A 36 -21.28 -24.17 7.58
CA ASN A 36 -22.66 -24.21 8.09
C ASN A 36 -22.83 -23.28 9.30
N ASP A 37 -23.94 -22.54 9.30
CA ASP A 37 -24.32 -21.59 10.36
C ASP A 37 -23.34 -20.43 10.57
N VAL A 38 -22.46 -20.15 9.60
CA VAL A 38 -21.54 -19.01 9.59
C VAL A 38 -21.78 -18.17 8.34
N GLU A 39 -22.01 -16.87 8.50
CA GLU A 39 -22.10 -15.93 7.37
C GLU A 39 -20.69 -15.64 6.84
N PRO A 40 -20.38 -15.99 5.58
CA PRO A 40 -19.07 -15.67 5.00
C PRO A 40 -18.97 -14.19 4.67
N PHE A 41 -17.81 -13.58 4.92
CA PHE A 41 -17.53 -12.20 4.54
C PHE A 41 -17.11 -12.10 3.06
N LEU A 42 -16.21 -12.97 2.60
CA LEU A 42 -15.69 -12.96 1.23
C LEU A 42 -15.65 -14.38 0.65
N THR A 43 -16.49 -14.68 -0.35
CA THR A 43 -16.62 -16.05 -0.91
C THR A 43 -15.85 -16.29 -2.21
N ASP A 44 -15.24 -15.25 -2.79
CA ASP A 44 -14.46 -15.32 -4.03
C ASP A 44 -13.35 -14.25 -4.01
N LEU A 45 -12.39 -14.34 -4.92
CA LEU A 45 -11.31 -13.36 -5.04
C LEU A 45 -11.88 -11.97 -5.41
N PRO A 46 -11.39 -10.88 -4.80
CA PRO A 46 -11.86 -9.52 -5.12
C PRO A 46 -11.81 -9.20 -6.61
N TYR A 47 -10.75 -9.66 -7.29
CA TYR A 47 -10.60 -9.53 -8.74
C TYR A 47 -11.81 -10.10 -9.51
N ASN A 48 -12.28 -11.30 -9.14
CA ASN A 48 -13.40 -11.97 -9.79
C ASN A 48 -14.71 -11.21 -9.53
N ILE A 49 -14.94 -10.83 -8.28
CA ILE A 49 -16.14 -10.10 -7.84
C ILE A 49 -16.27 -8.76 -8.59
N ILE A 50 -15.19 -7.96 -8.62
CA ILE A 50 -15.20 -6.65 -9.28
C ILE A 50 -15.34 -6.82 -10.80
N THR A 51 -14.66 -7.80 -11.40
CA THR A 51 -14.70 -8.03 -12.86
C THR A 51 -16.07 -8.49 -13.35
N ARG A 52 -16.79 -9.30 -12.57
CA ARG A 52 -18.18 -9.70 -12.89
C ARG A 52 -19.20 -8.60 -12.58
N GLY A 53 -18.80 -7.60 -11.81
CA GLY A 53 -19.69 -6.54 -11.36
C GLY A 53 -20.56 -6.92 -10.17
N ASP A 54 -20.22 -7.98 -9.43
CA ASP A 54 -20.97 -8.52 -8.30
C ASP A 54 -20.73 -7.73 -7.01
N PHE A 55 -20.91 -6.40 -7.08
CA PHE A 55 -20.69 -5.49 -5.95
C PHE A 55 -21.71 -4.35 -5.97
N ASN A 56 -21.90 -3.70 -4.82
CA ASN A 56 -22.81 -2.57 -4.69
C ASN A 56 -22.31 -1.36 -5.49
N LYS A 57 -23.13 -0.86 -6.41
CA LYS A 57 -22.81 0.29 -7.27
C LYS A 57 -23.09 1.59 -6.55
N VAL A 58 -22.04 2.23 -6.04
CA VAL A 58 -22.11 3.49 -5.30
C VAL A 58 -21.07 4.48 -5.83
N PRO A 59 -21.30 5.80 -5.67
CA PRO A 59 -20.23 6.78 -5.85
C PRO A 59 -19.06 6.44 -4.94
N MET A 60 -17.83 6.60 -5.43
CA MET A 60 -16.63 6.26 -4.66
C MET A 60 -15.59 7.36 -4.75
N MET A 61 -14.90 7.61 -3.64
CA MET A 61 -13.68 8.40 -3.61
C MET A 61 -12.53 7.49 -3.23
N ILE A 62 -11.51 7.43 -4.07
CA ILE A 62 -10.31 6.60 -3.88
C ILE A 62 -9.09 7.52 -3.96
N GLY A 63 -8.07 7.27 -3.14
CA GLY A 63 -6.86 8.06 -3.23
C GLY A 63 -5.65 7.41 -2.62
N LEU A 64 -4.51 8.05 -2.88
CA LEU A 64 -3.18 7.61 -2.45
C LEU A 64 -2.31 8.81 -2.12
N ASN A 65 -1.27 8.57 -1.32
CA ASN A 65 -0.19 9.50 -1.05
C ASN A 65 0.87 9.44 -2.15
N SER A 66 1.57 10.53 -2.41
CA SER A 66 2.55 10.59 -3.50
C SER A 66 3.76 9.67 -3.34
N GLU A 67 4.09 9.28 -2.11
CA GLU A 67 5.28 8.48 -1.76
C GLU A 67 4.92 7.39 -0.73
N GLU A 68 3.84 6.64 -0.98
CA GLU A 68 3.33 5.54 -0.13
C GLU A 68 4.43 4.67 0.47
N GLY A 69 5.41 4.31 -0.35
CA GLY A 69 6.47 3.38 0.01
C GLY A 69 7.44 3.85 1.08
N TYR A 70 7.49 5.15 1.42
CA TYR A 70 8.43 5.66 2.43
C TYR A 70 8.25 4.97 3.79
N TYR A 71 7.00 4.73 4.17
CA TYR A 71 6.68 4.02 5.41
C TYR A 71 7.17 2.57 5.38
N PHE A 72 6.95 1.85 4.28
CA PHE A 72 7.33 0.44 4.20
C PHE A 72 8.85 0.26 4.09
N ALA A 73 9.53 1.11 3.33
CA ALA A 73 10.98 1.07 3.20
C ALA A 73 11.69 1.40 4.52
N SER A 74 11.11 2.26 5.37
CA SER A 74 11.70 2.58 6.68
C SER A 74 11.61 1.45 7.70
N LEU A 75 10.72 0.48 7.49
CA LEU A 75 10.62 -0.74 8.29
C LEU A 75 11.60 -1.84 7.84
N GLU A 76 12.28 -1.63 6.71
CA GLU A 76 13.36 -2.52 6.28
C GLU A 76 14.59 -2.39 7.18
N ASN A 77 15.44 -3.43 7.18
CA ASN A 77 16.68 -3.43 7.95
C ASN A 77 17.92 -3.51 7.06
N ASP A 78 19.03 -2.95 7.55
CA ASP A 78 20.33 -2.86 6.86
C ASP A 78 20.84 -4.20 6.36
N THR A 79 20.54 -5.30 7.07
CA THR A 79 20.99 -6.64 6.68
C THR A 79 20.15 -7.27 5.57
N THR A 80 18.92 -6.81 5.41
CA THR A 80 17.95 -7.34 4.45
C THR A 80 17.99 -6.54 3.15
N ILE A 81 18.11 -5.20 3.22
CA ILE A 81 18.09 -4.31 2.07
C ILE A 81 19.04 -4.77 0.94
N PRO A 82 20.33 -5.05 1.20
CA PRO A 82 21.27 -5.49 0.16
C PRO A 82 20.93 -6.86 -0.46
N ARG A 83 20.06 -7.64 0.18
CA ARG A 83 19.65 -8.97 -0.28
C ARG A 83 18.33 -8.94 -1.07
N ILE A 84 17.59 -7.84 -1.02
CA ILE A 84 16.32 -7.66 -1.74
C ILE A 84 16.56 -7.86 -3.23
N LYS A 85 15.64 -8.57 -3.89
CA LYS A 85 15.65 -8.79 -5.35
C LYS A 85 14.29 -8.42 -5.90
N THR A 86 14.25 -7.50 -6.87
CA THR A 86 13.00 -7.09 -7.52
C THR A 86 12.15 -8.28 -7.99
N GLU A 87 12.76 -9.32 -8.57
CA GLU A 87 12.05 -10.53 -9.03
C GLU A 87 11.28 -11.23 -7.91
N LYS A 88 11.84 -11.26 -6.70
CA LYS A 88 11.25 -11.92 -5.53
C LYS A 88 10.25 -11.01 -4.81
N SER A 89 10.52 -9.71 -4.80
CA SER A 89 9.71 -8.69 -4.13
C SER A 89 8.46 -8.23 -4.87
N LEU A 90 8.16 -8.78 -6.06
CA LEU A 90 6.87 -8.56 -6.72
C LEU A 90 5.70 -9.09 -5.87
N PRO A 91 4.51 -8.44 -5.91
CA PRO A 91 3.33 -8.94 -5.22
C PRO A 91 3.04 -10.40 -5.58
N LYS A 92 2.62 -11.18 -4.58
CA LYS A 92 2.54 -12.64 -4.68
C LYS A 92 1.32 -13.12 -5.47
N ASP A 93 0.30 -12.30 -5.52
CA ASP A 93 -0.96 -12.44 -6.24
C ASP A 93 -0.85 -12.07 -7.73
N VAL A 94 0.26 -11.43 -8.15
CA VAL A 94 0.54 -11.19 -9.57
C VAL A 94 1.00 -12.48 -10.26
N THR A 95 0.20 -12.93 -11.23
CA THR A 95 0.50 -14.10 -12.04
C THR A 95 1.29 -13.73 -13.29
N PHE A 96 2.33 -14.48 -13.60
CA PHE A 96 3.15 -14.29 -14.81
C PHE A 96 2.99 -15.49 -15.75
N PRO A 97 2.94 -15.29 -17.08
CA PRO A 97 2.86 -16.39 -18.04
C PRO A 97 4.03 -17.38 -17.95
N SER A 98 5.20 -16.93 -17.49
CA SER A 98 6.36 -17.78 -17.25
C SER A 98 7.35 -17.11 -16.31
N HIS A 99 8.29 -17.90 -15.76
CA HIS A 99 9.45 -17.37 -15.03
C HIS A 99 10.31 -16.43 -15.89
N LYS A 100 10.37 -16.65 -17.21
CA LYS A 100 11.11 -15.78 -18.13
C LYS A 100 10.47 -14.39 -18.22
N GLU A 101 9.14 -14.32 -18.33
CA GLU A 101 8.44 -13.03 -18.35
C GLU A 101 8.53 -12.33 -16.99
N ARG A 102 8.43 -13.06 -15.87
CA ARG A 102 8.66 -12.49 -14.53
C ARG A 102 10.03 -11.83 -14.42
N ARG A 103 11.09 -12.51 -14.87
CA ARG A 103 12.46 -11.97 -14.89
C ARG A 103 12.59 -10.73 -15.77
N LYS A 104 11.95 -10.75 -16.94
CA LYS A 104 11.96 -9.61 -17.87
C LYS A 104 11.27 -8.39 -17.27
N VAL A 105 10.12 -8.56 -16.64
CA VAL A 105 9.42 -7.48 -15.92
C VAL A 105 10.27 -6.99 -14.74
N SER A 106 10.81 -7.90 -13.94
CA SER A 106 11.71 -7.55 -12.84
C SER A 106 12.93 -6.75 -13.30
N ALA A 107 13.56 -7.11 -14.42
CA ALA A 107 14.70 -6.36 -14.96
C ALA A 107 14.30 -4.94 -15.38
N LYS A 108 13.10 -4.76 -15.94
CA LYS A 108 12.57 -3.42 -16.25
C LYS A 108 12.34 -2.60 -14.99
N LEU A 109 11.75 -3.19 -13.95
CA LEU A 109 11.53 -2.50 -12.67
C LEU A 109 12.85 -2.18 -11.97
N GLN A 110 13.83 -3.10 -12.00
CA GLN A 110 15.18 -2.82 -11.51
C GLN A 110 15.77 -1.58 -12.19
N LYS A 111 15.70 -1.53 -13.52
CA LYS A 111 16.21 -0.38 -14.29
C LYS A 111 15.43 0.90 -14.02
N LEU A 112 14.10 0.81 -13.86
CA LEU A 112 13.22 1.96 -13.62
C LEU A 112 13.50 2.64 -12.27
N TYR A 113 13.62 1.87 -11.20
CA TYR A 113 13.73 2.41 -9.84
C TYR A 113 15.17 2.57 -9.34
N PHE A 114 16.12 1.82 -9.90
CA PHE A 114 17.51 1.79 -9.42
C PHE A 114 18.53 2.07 -10.51
N GLY A 115 18.13 2.23 -11.78
CA GLY A 115 19.08 2.42 -12.87
C GLY A 115 20.01 1.21 -13.01
N ASP A 116 21.32 1.48 -12.99
CA ASP A 116 22.37 0.44 -12.97
C ASP A 116 22.89 0.17 -11.54
N GLU A 117 22.32 0.82 -10.53
CA GLU A 117 22.69 0.66 -9.14
C GLU A 117 22.03 -0.57 -8.51
N LYS A 118 22.66 -1.07 -7.44
CA LYS A 118 22.13 -2.17 -6.63
C LYS A 118 21.20 -1.61 -5.57
N ILE A 119 20.27 -2.45 -5.10
CA ILE A 119 19.47 -2.12 -3.92
C ILE A 119 20.38 -2.07 -2.69
N SER A 120 20.46 -0.90 -2.08
CA SER A 120 21.26 -0.58 -0.89
C SER A 120 20.66 0.61 -0.16
N GLN A 121 21.26 0.99 0.97
CA GLN A 121 20.82 2.16 1.74
C GLN A 121 20.92 3.47 0.94
N GLU A 122 21.91 3.59 0.06
CA GLU A 122 22.08 4.74 -0.83
C GLU A 122 20.92 4.88 -1.82
N THR A 123 20.28 3.76 -2.19
CA THR A 123 19.15 3.72 -3.13
C THR A 123 17.79 3.57 -2.42
N ILE A 124 17.71 3.82 -1.11
CA ILE A 124 16.53 3.51 -0.30
C ILE A 124 15.26 4.22 -0.77
N LEU A 125 15.37 5.44 -1.30
CA LEU A 125 14.23 6.15 -1.89
C LEU A 125 13.71 5.46 -3.16
N GLY A 126 14.59 4.86 -3.96
CA GLY A 126 14.21 4.02 -5.10
C GLY A 126 13.51 2.74 -4.66
N LEU A 127 13.98 2.12 -3.57
CA LEU A 127 13.30 0.97 -2.96
C LEU A 127 11.89 1.32 -2.49
N ALA A 128 11.76 2.46 -1.81
CA ALA A 128 10.47 2.95 -1.35
C ALA A 128 9.52 3.17 -2.53
N LYS A 129 9.98 3.84 -3.59
CA LYS A 129 9.15 4.09 -4.77
C LYS A 129 8.71 2.78 -5.45
N PHE A 130 9.60 1.81 -5.57
CA PHE A 130 9.26 0.46 -6.03
C PHE A 130 8.20 -0.22 -5.15
N GLN A 131 8.35 -0.18 -3.82
CA GLN A 131 7.40 -0.79 -2.89
C GLN A 131 6.02 -0.12 -2.95
N GLY A 132 5.98 1.21 -2.90
CA GLY A 132 4.74 1.98 -2.96
C GLY A 132 3.99 1.74 -4.26
N ASP A 133 4.70 1.81 -5.39
CA ASP A 133 4.09 1.60 -6.70
C ASP A 133 3.57 0.17 -6.87
N ALA A 134 4.38 -0.84 -6.51
CA ALA A 134 4.04 -2.24 -6.75
C ALA A 134 2.93 -2.77 -5.84
N TYR A 135 2.79 -2.26 -4.61
CA TYR A 135 1.85 -2.79 -3.63
C TYR A 135 0.64 -1.90 -3.36
N ILE A 136 0.72 -0.60 -3.63
CA ILE A 136 -0.34 0.36 -3.31
C ILE A 136 -0.82 1.06 -4.59
N SER A 137 0.04 1.84 -5.23
CA SER A 137 -0.37 2.72 -6.34
C SER A 137 -0.94 1.94 -7.53
N SER A 138 -0.27 0.87 -7.97
CA SER A 138 -0.76 0.08 -9.11
C SER A 138 -2.10 -0.57 -8.82
N SER A 139 -2.29 -1.11 -7.61
CA SER A 139 -3.51 -1.79 -7.20
C SER A 139 -4.71 -0.83 -7.17
N ILE A 140 -4.52 0.39 -6.67
CA ILE A 140 -5.57 1.43 -6.65
C ILE A 140 -5.98 1.84 -8.06
N LEU A 141 -5.00 2.01 -8.96
CA LEU A 141 -5.27 2.34 -10.36
C LEU A 141 -6.01 1.20 -11.07
N GLU A 142 -5.56 -0.04 -10.89
CA GLU A 142 -6.22 -1.22 -11.44
C GLU A 142 -7.65 -1.38 -10.91
N GLU A 143 -7.85 -1.25 -9.60
CA GLU A 143 -9.17 -1.31 -8.97
C GLU A 143 -10.13 -0.27 -9.58
N THR A 144 -9.67 0.97 -9.74
CA THR A 144 -10.46 2.03 -10.39
C THR A 144 -10.89 1.60 -11.79
N GLU A 145 -9.96 1.09 -12.61
CA GLU A 145 -10.25 0.64 -13.97
C GLU A 145 -11.24 -0.53 -14.03
N TYR A 146 -11.17 -1.47 -13.08
CA TYR A 146 -12.13 -2.58 -13.00
C TYR A 146 -13.51 -2.12 -12.52
N ILE A 147 -13.57 -1.22 -11.54
CA ILE A 147 -14.83 -0.65 -11.06
C ILE A 147 -15.51 0.12 -12.20
N LEU A 148 -14.78 0.97 -12.94
CA LEU A 148 -15.34 1.79 -14.03
C LEU A 148 -15.97 0.96 -15.17
N LYS A 149 -15.53 -0.29 -15.38
CA LYS A 149 -16.13 -1.18 -16.39
C LYS A 149 -17.54 -1.65 -16.01
N ASN A 150 -17.82 -1.74 -14.72
CA ASN A 150 -19.04 -2.36 -14.18
C ASN A 150 -19.80 -1.43 -13.22
N ASN A 151 -19.44 -0.16 -13.10
CA ASN A 151 -20.08 0.82 -12.23
C ASN A 151 -20.47 2.06 -13.04
N ASP A 152 -21.74 2.44 -12.96
CA ASP A 152 -22.30 3.63 -13.62
C ASP A 152 -22.27 4.87 -12.72
N LYS A 153 -21.75 4.75 -11.49
CA LYS A 153 -21.65 5.85 -10.51
C LYS A 153 -20.32 6.61 -10.62
N PRO A 154 -20.29 7.90 -10.23
CA PRO A 154 -19.06 8.69 -10.25
C PRO A 154 -17.95 8.09 -9.38
N ILE A 155 -16.72 8.11 -9.90
CA ILE A 155 -15.50 7.74 -9.18
C ILE A 155 -14.58 8.97 -9.12
N TYR A 156 -14.18 9.38 -7.93
CA TYR A 156 -13.31 10.53 -7.68
C TYR A 156 -11.95 10.05 -7.18
N ASN A 157 -10.91 10.23 -8.00
CA ASN A 157 -9.54 9.93 -7.61
C ASN A 157 -8.83 11.17 -7.06
N TYR A 158 -8.05 11.01 -6.00
CA TYR A 158 -7.16 12.05 -5.49
C TYR A 158 -5.74 11.52 -5.20
N ILE A 159 -4.76 12.41 -5.29
CA ILE A 159 -3.39 12.17 -4.84
C ILE A 159 -3.06 13.20 -3.76
N PHE A 160 -2.76 12.73 -2.55
CA PHE A 160 -2.28 13.58 -1.48
C PHE A 160 -0.75 13.74 -1.61
N ASN A 161 -0.32 14.92 -2.02
CA ASN A 161 1.09 15.26 -2.23
C ASN A 161 1.55 16.44 -1.37
N TYR A 162 0.82 16.73 -0.28
CA TYR A 162 1.19 17.83 0.59
C TYR A 162 2.36 17.42 1.47
N ASN A 163 3.48 18.13 1.34
CA ASN A 163 4.67 17.95 2.16
C ASN A 163 4.62 18.95 3.33
N GLY A 164 3.93 18.59 4.40
CA GLY A 164 3.77 19.43 5.57
C GLY A 164 4.39 18.85 6.84
N ARG A 165 4.25 19.60 7.93
CA ARG A 165 4.77 19.29 9.26
C ARG A 165 3.90 18.28 10.02
N ARG A 166 2.71 17.95 9.50
CA ARG A 166 1.85 16.88 10.02
C ARG A 166 2.03 15.56 9.28
N ASN A 167 2.96 15.46 8.34
CA ASN A 167 3.40 14.21 7.72
C ASN A 167 4.19 13.34 8.72
N LEU A 168 3.52 12.90 9.78
CA LEU A 168 4.18 12.26 10.92
C LEU A 168 4.67 10.86 10.58
N ALA A 169 3.98 10.11 9.73
CA ALA A 169 4.46 8.80 9.29
C ALA A 169 5.79 8.94 8.55
N LYS A 170 5.90 9.95 7.67
CA LYS A 170 7.18 10.29 7.01
C LYS A 170 8.24 10.78 8.00
N ILE A 171 7.88 11.63 8.95
CA ILE A 171 8.83 12.16 9.94
C ILE A 171 9.38 11.04 10.82
N PHE A 172 8.54 10.11 11.26
CA PHE A 172 8.94 8.96 12.08
C PHE A 172 9.69 7.89 11.29
N SER A 173 9.53 7.85 9.96
CA SER A 173 10.33 6.99 9.08
C SER A 173 11.82 7.35 9.05
N GLY A 174 12.23 8.50 9.60
CA GLY A 174 13.65 8.89 9.72
C GLY A 174 14.27 9.36 8.40
N ASP A 175 15.57 9.64 8.41
CA ASP A 175 16.28 10.05 7.20
C ASP A 175 16.59 8.83 6.29
N PRO A 176 16.55 8.99 4.95
CA PRO A 176 16.31 10.24 4.23
C PRO A 176 14.83 10.60 4.02
N PHE A 177 13.88 9.75 4.43
CA PHE A 177 12.45 9.94 4.16
C PHE A 177 11.89 11.22 4.75
N ARG A 178 12.26 11.55 5.99
CA ARG A 178 11.82 12.75 6.71
C ARG A 178 12.08 14.03 5.91
N SER A 179 13.24 14.10 5.27
CA SER A 179 13.69 15.26 4.51
C SER A 179 13.30 15.21 3.02
N ALA A 180 12.89 14.04 2.52
CA ALA A 180 12.40 13.88 1.17
C ALA A 180 11.01 14.55 0.95
N SER A 181 10.77 14.97 -0.29
CA SER A 181 9.50 15.57 -0.70
C SER A 181 8.36 14.55 -0.76
N GLY A 182 7.12 15.02 -0.80
CA GLY A 182 5.93 14.17 -0.91
C GLY A 182 5.38 13.73 0.44
N ALA A 183 4.40 12.82 0.39
CA ALA A 183 3.70 12.28 1.55
C ALA A 183 3.84 10.76 1.59
N ALA A 184 4.20 10.22 2.75
CA ALA A 184 4.27 8.79 3.01
C ALA A 184 2.88 8.21 3.29
N HIS A 185 2.80 6.88 3.32
CA HIS A 185 1.61 6.18 3.77
C HIS A 185 1.10 6.73 5.11
N ALA A 186 -0.21 6.94 5.21
CA ALA A 186 -0.93 7.47 6.37
C ALA A 186 -0.67 8.94 6.73
N ASP A 187 0.15 9.70 5.99
CA ASP A 187 0.41 11.11 6.29
C ASP A 187 -0.86 11.98 6.22
N GLU A 188 -1.75 11.71 5.27
CA GLU A 188 -3.03 12.41 5.09
C GLU A 188 -3.98 12.23 6.28
N LEU A 189 -3.88 11.11 7.01
CA LEU A 189 -4.70 10.86 8.19
C LEU A 189 -4.47 11.89 9.29
N PHE A 190 -3.26 12.44 9.39
CA PHE A 190 -2.93 13.48 10.37
C PHE A 190 -3.52 14.86 10.02
N TYR A 191 -4.07 15.01 8.82
CA TYR A 191 -4.85 16.17 8.37
C TYR A 191 -6.36 15.92 8.44
N LEU A 192 -6.81 14.66 8.45
CA LEU A 192 -8.22 14.27 8.60
C LEU A 192 -8.65 14.12 10.06
N PHE A 193 -7.82 13.48 10.88
CA PHE A 193 -8.18 13.09 12.24
C PHE A 193 -7.36 13.86 13.27
N SER A 194 -8.04 14.40 14.27
CA SER A 194 -7.40 15.00 15.43
C SER A 194 -6.62 13.94 16.20
N GLN A 195 -5.39 14.26 16.59
CA GLN A 195 -4.55 13.39 17.40
C GLN A 195 -4.49 13.96 18.81
N GLY A 196 -4.69 13.13 19.84
CA GLY A 196 -4.64 13.60 21.23
C GLY A 196 -3.35 14.34 21.61
N LEU A 197 -2.23 14.00 20.95
CA LEU A 197 -0.91 14.58 21.20
C LEU A 197 -0.50 15.70 20.21
N LEU A 198 -1.24 15.91 19.10
CA LEU A 198 -0.98 17.02 18.18
C LEU A 198 -2.16 17.97 18.10
N PRO A 199 -2.08 19.09 18.83
CA PRO A 199 -3.04 20.18 18.67
C PRO A 199 -3.18 20.59 17.21
N SER A 200 -4.39 20.94 16.78
CA SER A 200 -4.71 21.46 15.44
C SER A 200 -4.28 22.93 15.26
N LEU A 201 -3.09 23.29 15.77
CA LEU A 201 -2.62 24.68 15.87
C LEU A 201 -1.84 25.16 14.64
N PHE A 202 -1.55 24.28 13.67
CA PHE A 202 -0.80 24.61 12.47
C PHE A 202 -1.31 23.81 11.26
N GLU A 203 -1.05 24.34 10.06
CA GLU A 203 -1.47 23.76 8.78
C GLU A 203 -3.01 23.68 8.60
N SER A 204 -3.75 24.58 9.25
CA SER A 204 -5.21 24.69 9.15
C SER A 204 -5.72 24.73 7.71
N LYS A 205 -5.05 25.45 6.81
CA LYS A 205 -5.45 25.51 5.38
C LYS A 205 -5.53 24.13 4.73
N MET A 206 -4.61 23.22 5.04
CA MET A 206 -4.64 21.86 4.47
C MET A 206 -5.63 20.97 5.19
N ILE A 207 -5.74 21.10 6.52
CA ILE A 207 -6.77 20.43 7.33
C ILE A 207 -8.16 20.79 6.79
N ASP A 208 -8.46 22.07 6.66
CA ASP A 208 -9.73 22.57 6.14
C ASP A 208 -9.99 22.06 4.72
N LYS A 209 -8.97 22.09 3.85
CA LYS A 209 -9.10 21.59 2.47
C LYS A 209 -9.45 20.10 2.43
N LEU A 210 -8.69 19.27 3.13
CA LEU A 210 -8.84 17.81 3.08
C LEU A 210 -10.14 17.36 3.78
N THR A 211 -10.44 17.92 4.94
CA THR A 211 -11.70 17.63 5.65
C THR A 211 -12.92 18.12 4.87
N THR A 212 -12.84 19.28 4.20
CA THR A 212 -13.92 19.76 3.32
C THR A 212 -14.10 18.83 2.12
N LEU A 213 -13.01 18.38 1.49
CA LEU A 213 -13.07 17.45 0.36
C LEU A 213 -13.79 16.14 0.75
N TRP A 214 -13.38 15.52 1.87
CA TRP A 214 -13.98 14.28 2.35
C TRP A 214 -15.43 14.45 2.84
N THR A 215 -15.72 15.52 3.57
CA THR A 215 -17.08 15.75 4.11
C THR A 215 -18.06 16.21 3.04
N ASN A 216 -17.61 16.89 1.99
CA ASN A 216 -18.45 17.20 0.84
C ASN A 216 -18.86 15.93 0.12
N PHE A 217 -17.92 15.03 -0.17
CA PHE A 217 -18.24 13.74 -0.79
C PHE A 217 -19.23 12.93 0.08
N ALA A 218 -19.00 12.88 1.40
CA ALA A 218 -19.92 12.18 2.30
C ALA A 218 -21.34 12.77 2.33
N LYS A 219 -21.50 14.08 2.11
CA LYS A 219 -22.80 14.78 2.17
C LYS A 219 -23.52 14.83 0.82
N PHE A 220 -22.76 14.94 -0.27
CA PHE A 220 -23.29 15.34 -1.56
C PHE A 220 -23.00 14.33 -2.67
N GLY A 221 -22.18 13.31 -2.40
CA GLY A 221 -21.60 12.45 -3.44
C GLY A 221 -20.63 13.20 -4.33
#